data_AF-A0A522DTX3-F1
#
_entry.id   AF-A0A522DTX3-F1
#
_cell.length_a   1.000
_cell.length_b   1.000
_cell.length_c   1.000
_cell.angle_alpha   90.00
_cell.angle_beta   90.00
_cell.angle_gamma   90.00
#
_symmetry.space_group_name_H-M   'P 1'
#
loop_
_entity.id
_entity.type
_entity.pdbx_description
1 polymer ?
#
loop_
_entity_poly.entity_id
_entity_poly.type
_entity_poly.pdbx_seq_one_letter_code
_entity_poly.pdbx_strand_id
1 'polypeptide(L)'
;MERSSRFISLSGLSGVAAGICALIGAWFGRRMLQNYYTEFEERTTYSGEDFQQLKMRLFILALAVLAAALVTSFYFTWRKAKHDKLPVWDHTAKRLTINMLIPLAAGGLFILAMLQYDEWRFVAPACLIFYGIALVNASKYTVSDVRYLGLMEIVLGLVNTQFVGYGLYFWAAGFGVLHIIYGFAMWWKYERAQ
;
A
#
# COMPACT_ATOMS: atom_id res chain seq x y z
N MET A 1 -3.23 -18.26 30.95
CA MET A 1 -4.10 -18.45 29.77
C MET A 1 -4.20 -17.12 29.03
N GLU A 2 -3.43 -16.91 27.96
CA GLU A 2 -3.63 -15.80 26.98
C GLU A 2 -3.02 -16.16 25.61
N ARG A 3 -3.30 -17.37 25.09
CA ARG A 3 -3.00 -17.68 23.69
C ARG A 3 -4.28 -17.61 22.87
N SER A 4 -4.19 -16.81 21.81
CA SER A 4 -4.82 -17.08 20.51
C SER A 4 -6.23 -16.54 20.26
N SER A 5 -6.41 -15.22 20.34
CA SER A 5 -7.41 -14.51 19.52
C SER A 5 -6.76 -13.55 18.50
N ARG A 6 -5.57 -13.89 17.99
CA ARG A 6 -4.96 -13.14 16.88
C ARG A 6 -5.54 -13.68 15.57
N PHE A 7 -5.90 -12.79 14.65
CA PHE A 7 -6.36 -13.15 13.32
C PHE A 7 -5.21 -13.79 12.54
N ILE A 8 -5.18 -15.12 12.51
CA ILE A 8 -4.12 -15.95 11.89
C ILE A 8 -4.41 -16.22 10.40
N SER A 9 -5.62 -15.90 9.92
CA SER A 9 -6.05 -16.21 8.55
C SER A 9 -5.51 -15.28 7.46
N LEU A 10 -4.70 -14.28 7.80
CA LEU A 10 -4.03 -13.46 6.78
C LEU A 10 -3.06 -14.35 5.97
N SER A 11 -3.21 -14.38 4.65
CA SER A 11 -2.32 -15.18 3.79
C SER A 11 -1.06 -14.41 3.44
N GLY A 12 0.12 -15.03 3.55
CA GLY A 12 1.38 -14.44 3.07
C GLY A 12 1.35 -14.14 1.56
N LEU A 13 0.65 -14.96 0.78
CA LEU A 13 0.44 -14.73 -0.66
C LEU A 13 -0.34 -13.46 -0.95
N SER A 14 -1.16 -12.97 -0.02
CA SER A 14 -1.85 -11.68 -0.16
C SER A 14 -0.86 -10.51 -0.22
N GLY A 15 0.17 -10.52 0.65
CA GLY A 15 1.24 -9.53 0.63
C GLY A 15 2.08 -9.57 -0.64
N VAL A 16 2.42 -10.77 -1.13
CA VAL A 16 3.15 -10.93 -2.40
C VAL A 16 2.34 -10.40 -3.58
N ALA A 17 1.05 -10.74 -3.66
CA ALA A 17 0.18 -10.26 -4.73
C ALA A 17 0.03 -8.73 -4.71
N ALA A 18 -0.21 -8.14 -3.53
CA ALA A 18 -0.26 -6.69 -3.37
C ALA A 18 1.04 -6.01 -3.83
N GLY A 19 2.19 -6.58 -3.47
CA GLY A 19 3.48 -6.04 -3.88
C GLY A 19 3.75 -6.15 -5.38
N ILE A 20 3.34 -7.24 -6.03
CA ILE A 20 3.41 -7.35 -7.50
C ILE A 20 2.52 -6.28 -8.17
N CYS A 21 1.28 -6.10 -7.70
CA CYS A 21 0.39 -5.06 -8.19
C CYS A 21 1.02 -3.67 -8.05
N ALA A 22 1.65 -3.39 -6.91
CA ALA A 22 2.35 -2.12 -6.68
C ALA A 22 3.54 -1.93 -7.64
N LEU A 23 4.38 -2.93 -7.85
CA LEU A 23 5.51 -2.82 -8.79
C LEU A 23 5.06 -2.60 -10.25
N ILE A 24 4.00 -3.29 -10.67
CA ILE A 24 3.38 -3.05 -12.00
C ILE A 24 2.86 -1.61 -12.08
N GLY A 25 2.13 -1.16 -11.06
CA GLY A 25 1.64 0.22 -10.96
C GLY A 25 2.77 1.24 -11.03
N ALA A 26 3.86 1.02 -10.30
CA ALA A 26 5.02 1.90 -10.30
C ALA A 26 5.71 1.96 -11.66
N TRP A 27 5.76 0.84 -12.38
CA TRP A 27 6.29 0.79 -13.74
C TRP A 27 5.46 1.62 -14.72
N PHE A 28 4.13 1.48 -14.69
CA PHE A 28 3.23 2.32 -15.50
C PHE A 28 3.33 3.79 -15.11
N GLY A 29 3.37 4.10 -13.81
CA GLY A 29 3.51 5.46 -13.31
C GLY A 29 4.82 6.10 -13.77
N ARG A 30 5.92 5.33 -13.75
CA ARG A 30 7.23 5.80 -14.26
C ARG A 30 7.17 6.12 -15.73
N ARG A 31 6.51 5.29 -16.55
CA ARG A 31 6.33 5.57 -17.98
C ARG A 31 5.51 6.83 -18.21
N MET A 32 4.45 7.06 -17.44
CA MET A 32 3.65 8.29 -17.55
C MET A 32 4.48 9.54 -17.21
N LEU A 33 5.29 9.48 -16.14
CA LEU A 33 6.20 10.57 -15.77
C LEU A 33 7.26 10.79 -16.84
N GLN A 34 7.89 9.73 -17.36
CA GLN A 34 8.92 9.85 -18.40
C GLN A 34 8.36 10.48 -19.66
N ASN A 35 7.22 10.01 -20.17
CA ASN A 35 6.58 10.59 -21.35
C ASN A 35 6.29 12.07 -21.16
N TYR A 36 5.80 12.47 -19.97
CA TYR A 36 5.56 13.87 -19.65
C TYR A 36 6.84 14.72 -19.69
N TYR A 37 7.93 14.24 -19.09
CA TYR A 37 9.20 14.99 -19.10
C TYR A 37 9.88 15.00 -20.47
N THR A 38 9.78 13.94 -21.27
CA THR A 38 10.30 13.93 -22.65
C THR A 38 9.55 14.91 -23.53
N GLU A 39 8.20 14.94 -23.46
CA GLU A 39 7.40 15.92 -24.21
C GLU A 39 7.67 17.36 -23.76
N PHE A 40 8.02 17.57 -22.48
CA PHE A 40 8.42 18.87 -21.94
C PHE A 40 9.72 19.39 -22.56
N GLU A 41 10.73 18.55 -22.68
CA GLU A 41 12.03 18.93 -23.29
C GLU A 41 11.89 19.26 -24.79
N GLU A 42 10.96 18.61 -25.49
CA GLU A 42 10.76 18.80 -26.94
C GLU A 42 9.91 20.02 -27.31
N ARG A 43 8.94 20.43 -26.47
CA ARG A 43 7.92 21.44 -26.84
C ARG A 43 8.18 22.86 -26.31
N THR A 44 9.14 23.08 -25.41
CA THR A 44 9.54 24.38 -24.81
C THR A 44 8.43 25.27 -24.22
N THR A 45 7.17 24.83 -24.26
CA THR A 45 5.99 25.57 -23.82
C THR A 45 5.00 24.57 -23.25
N TYR A 46 4.47 24.87 -22.06
CA TYR A 46 3.39 24.08 -21.47
C TYR A 46 2.31 24.96 -20.87
N SER A 47 1.07 24.51 -20.99
CA SER A 47 -0.08 25.07 -20.28
C SER A 47 -0.25 24.34 -18.95
N GLY A 48 -0.88 24.97 -17.95
CA GLY A 48 -1.21 24.29 -16.69
C GLY A 48 -2.12 23.05 -16.88
N GLU A 49 -2.74 22.90 -18.06
CA GLU A 49 -3.72 21.86 -18.35
C GLU A 49 -3.10 20.47 -18.42
N ASP A 50 -1.98 20.28 -19.11
CA ASP A 50 -1.50 18.91 -19.25
C ASP A 50 -0.76 18.37 -18.00
N PHE A 51 -0.27 19.26 -17.10
CA PHE A 51 0.13 18.82 -15.77
C PHE A 51 -1.06 18.30 -14.96
N GLN A 52 -2.23 18.94 -15.09
CA GLN A 52 -3.46 18.43 -14.47
C GLN A 52 -3.91 17.10 -15.10
N GLN A 53 -3.75 16.93 -16.42
CA GLN A 53 -4.01 15.64 -17.06
C GLN A 53 -3.11 14.52 -16.54
N LEU A 54 -1.81 14.79 -16.36
CA LEU A 54 -0.88 13.82 -15.77
C LEU A 54 -1.31 13.42 -14.35
N LYS A 55 -1.64 14.40 -13.50
CA LYS A 55 -2.14 14.13 -12.13
C LYS A 55 -3.37 13.22 -12.16
N MET A 56 -4.33 13.51 -13.03
CA MET A 56 -5.56 12.72 -13.14
C MET A 56 -5.26 11.28 -13.62
N ARG A 57 -4.36 11.09 -14.59
CA ARG A 57 -3.93 9.75 -15.04
C ARG A 57 -3.24 8.96 -13.92
N LEU A 58 -2.34 9.60 -13.17
CA LEU A 58 -1.67 8.97 -12.02
C LEU A 58 -2.65 8.63 -10.90
N PHE A 59 -3.65 9.49 -10.64
CA PHE A 59 -4.70 9.23 -9.67
C PHE A 59 -5.56 8.02 -10.05
N ILE A 60 -6.00 7.94 -11.32
CA ILE A 60 -6.75 6.79 -11.84
C ILE A 60 -5.91 5.51 -11.74
N LEU A 61 -4.62 5.58 -12.08
CA LEU A 61 -3.70 4.45 -11.94
C LEU A 61 -3.58 4.00 -10.48
N ALA A 62 -3.44 4.93 -9.54
CA ALA A 62 -3.37 4.62 -8.12
C ALA A 62 -4.64 3.92 -7.62
N LEU A 63 -5.83 4.37 -8.04
CA LEU A 63 -7.10 3.70 -7.73
C LEU A 63 -7.18 2.29 -8.34
N ALA A 64 -6.75 2.12 -9.58
CA ALA A 64 -6.73 0.82 -10.24
C ALA A 64 -5.79 -0.17 -9.53
N VAL A 65 -4.59 0.28 -9.14
CA VAL A 65 -3.62 -0.52 -8.39
C VAL A 65 -4.16 -0.88 -7.00
N LEU A 66 -4.77 0.07 -6.29
CA LEU A 66 -5.40 -0.18 -5.00
C LEU A 66 -6.52 -1.22 -5.11
N ALA A 67 -7.41 -1.07 -6.10
CA ALA A 67 -8.48 -2.04 -6.33
C ALA A 67 -7.94 -3.43 -6.65
N ALA A 68 -6.94 -3.54 -7.53
CA ALA A 68 -6.30 -4.80 -7.87
C ALA A 68 -5.63 -5.46 -6.65
N ALA A 69 -4.91 -4.68 -5.84
CA ALA A 69 -4.26 -5.14 -4.62
C ALA A 69 -5.28 -5.63 -3.58
N LEU A 70 -6.39 -4.91 -3.38
CA LEU A 70 -7.44 -5.31 -2.45
C LEU A 70 -8.16 -6.59 -2.90
N VAL A 71 -8.53 -6.69 -4.18
CA VAL A 71 -9.22 -7.86 -4.75
C VAL A 71 -8.34 -9.11 -4.64
N THR A 72 -7.08 -9.01 -5.05
CA THR A 72 -6.14 -10.13 -4.99
C THR A 72 -5.83 -10.53 -3.54
N SER A 73 -5.59 -9.55 -2.66
CA SER A 73 -5.31 -9.82 -1.25
C SER A 73 -6.48 -10.49 -0.53
N PHE A 74 -7.71 -10.01 -0.80
CA PHE A 74 -8.92 -10.60 -0.27
C PHE A 74 -9.12 -12.03 -0.78
N TYR A 75 -8.91 -12.26 -2.08
CA TYR A 75 -9.04 -13.59 -2.68
C TYR A 75 -8.11 -14.62 -2.02
N PHE A 76 -6.83 -14.31 -1.84
CA PHE A 76 -5.88 -15.23 -1.19
C PHE A 76 -6.21 -15.46 0.29
N THR A 77 -6.60 -14.41 1.01
CA THR A 77 -7.02 -14.51 2.41
C THR A 77 -8.29 -15.36 2.57
N TRP A 78 -9.27 -15.17 1.69
CA TRP A 78 -10.50 -15.97 1.66
C TRP A 78 -10.21 -17.45 1.33
N ARG A 79 -9.38 -17.70 0.33
CA ARG A 79 -8.98 -19.06 -0.06
C ARG A 79 -8.31 -19.81 1.09
N LYS A 80 -7.41 -19.14 1.82
CA LYS A 80 -6.74 -19.69 3.02
C LYS A 80 -7.75 -19.96 4.14
N ALA A 81 -8.57 -18.98 4.49
CA ALA A 81 -9.58 -19.15 5.54
C ALA A 81 -10.54 -20.32 5.25
N LYS A 82 -10.93 -20.50 3.97
CA LYS A 82 -11.74 -21.64 3.54
C LYS A 82 -11.01 -22.97 3.68
N HIS A 83 -9.73 -23.02 3.32
CA HIS A 83 -8.88 -24.21 3.50
C HIS A 83 -8.75 -24.58 4.98
N ASP A 84 -8.52 -23.59 5.84
CA ASP A 84 -8.31 -23.77 7.27
C ASP A 84 -9.62 -23.92 8.07
N LYS A 85 -10.78 -23.90 7.38
CA LYS A 85 -12.14 -23.96 7.97
C LYS A 85 -12.38 -22.88 9.04
N LEU A 86 -11.74 -21.72 8.90
CA LEU A 86 -11.89 -20.59 9.80
C LEU A 86 -12.90 -19.57 9.24
N PRO A 87 -13.71 -18.93 10.08
CA PRO A 87 -14.58 -17.84 9.64
C PRO A 87 -13.73 -16.64 9.18
N VAL A 88 -13.98 -16.17 7.95
CA VAL A 88 -13.28 -15.01 7.36
C VAL A 88 -13.66 -13.71 8.08
N TRP A 89 -14.84 -13.68 8.71
CA TRP A 89 -15.45 -12.48 9.27
C TRP A 89 -15.89 -12.66 10.72
N ASP A 90 -14.91 -12.87 11.60
CA ASP A 90 -15.12 -12.98 13.04
C ASP A 90 -14.98 -11.63 13.77
N HIS A 91 -15.12 -11.64 15.11
CA HIS A 91 -14.97 -10.43 15.91
C HIS A 91 -13.54 -9.83 15.81
N THR A 92 -12.53 -10.68 15.60
CA THR A 92 -11.13 -10.26 15.45
C THR A 92 -10.92 -9.54 14.12
N ALA A 93 -11.46 -10.09 13.02
CA ALA A 93 -11.45 -9.49 11.69
C ALA A 93 -12.10 -8.11 11.69
N LYS A 94 -13.26 -7.95 12.34
CA LYS A 94 -13.94 -6.65 12.46
C LYS A 94 -13.07 -5.62 13.18
N ARG A 95 -12.46 -6.01 14.31
CA ARG A 95 -11.55 -5.12 15.07
C ARG A 95 -10.33 -4.74 14.24
N LEU A 96 -9.72 -5.70 13.53
CA LEU A 96 -8.59 -5.47 12.65
C LEU A 96 -8.95 -4.46 11.55
N THR A 97 -10.07 -4.68 10.85
CA THR A 97 -10.54 -3.83 9.75
C THR A 97 -10.81 -2.41 10.23
N ILE A 98 -11.51 -2.22 11.36
CA ILE A 98 -11.79 -0.87 11.89
C ILE A 98 -10.49 -0.14 12.26
N ASN A 99 -9.56 -0.82 12.93
CA ASN A 99 -8.29 -0.21 13.34
C ASN A 99 -7.36 0.08 12.17
N MET A 100 -7.47 -0.65 11.06
CA MET A 100 -6.80 -0.34 9.81
C MET A 100 -7.49 0.82 9.06
N LEU A 101 -8.82 0.83 9.01
CA LEU A 101 -9.59 1.83 8.27
C LEU A 101 -9.45 3.24 8.85
N ILE A 102 -9.35 3.40 10.17
CA ILE A 102 -9.29 4.73 10.79
C ILE A 102 -8.08 5.54 10.27
N PRO A 103 -6.82 5.06 10.37
CA PRO A 103 -5.69 5.80 9.83
C PRO A 103 -5.68 5.87 8.30
N LEU A 104 -6.19 4.83 7.62
CA LEU A 104 -6.24 4.80 6.15
C LEU A 104 -7.22 5.85 5.60
N ALA A 105 -8.40 5.98 6.20
CA ALA A 105 -9.39 6.98 5.81
C ALA A 105 -8.90 8.39 6.11
N ALA A 106 -8.32 8.61 7.30
CA ALA A 106 -7.71 9.90 7.65
C ALA A 106 -6.60 10.28 6.66
N GLY A 107 -5.70 9.34 6.34
CA GLY A 107 -4.63 9.54 5.37
C GLY A 107 -5.13 9.77 3.94
N GLY A 108 -6.13 9.01 3.50
CA GLY A 108 -6.75 9.18 2.19
C GLY A 108 -7.39 10.56 2.03
N LEU A 109 -8.18 10.99 3.01
CA LEU A 109 -8.76 12.35 3.02
C LEU A 109 -7.68 13.43 3.07
N PHE A 110 -6.62 13.21 3.85
CA PHE A 110 -5.49 14.14 3.91
C PHE A 110 -4.79 14.26 2.54
N ILE A 111 -4.53 13.14 1.86
CA ILE A 111 -3.94 13.13 0.51
C ILE A 111 -4.86 13.84 -0.50
N LEU A 112 -6.18 13.64 -0.42
CA LEU A 112 -7.13 14.35 -1.28
C LEU A 112 -7.09 15.86 -1.05
N ALA A 113 -7.02 16.30 0.22
CA ALA A 113 -6.85 17.71 0.55
C ALA A 113 -5.52 18.26 -0.01
N MET A 114 -4.42 17.51 0.12
CA MET A 114 -3.14 17.91 -0.47
C MET A 114 -3.21 18.09 -1.99
N LEU A 115 -3.88 17.17 -2.69
CA LEU A 115 -4.09 17.29 -4.13
C LEU A 115 -4.94 18.50 -4.49
N GLN A 116 -5.95 18.84 -3.68
CA GLN A 116 -6.78 20.03 -3.86
C GLN A 116 -5.97 21.33 -3.75
N TYR A 117 -4.94 21.37 -2.88
CA TYR A 117 -4.07 22.53 -2.70
C TYR A 117 -2.76 22.45 -3.52
N ASP A 118 -2.70 21.58 -4.54
CA ASP A 118 -1.52 21.38 -5.39
C ASP A 118 -0.22 20.96 -4.66
N GLU A 119 -0.33 20.41 -3.44
CA GLU A 119 0.80 19.90 -2.67
C GLU A 119 1.08 18.42 -2.94
N TRP A 120 1.41 18.11 -4.19
CA TRP A 120 1.66 16.73 -4.65
C TRP A 120 2.99 16.13 -4.16
N ARG A 121 3.94 16.98 -3.73
CA ARG A 121 5.30 16.58 -3.32
C ARG A 121 5.34 15.55 -2.20
N PHE A 122 4.34 15.57 -1.30
CA PHE A 122 4.28 14.66 -0.16
C PHE A 122 3.19 13.59 -0.27
N VAL A 123 2.59 13.38 -1.45
CA VAL A 123 1.58 12.32 -1.63
C VAL A 123 2.17 10.93 -1.39
N ALA A 124 3.32 10.62 -2.01
CA ALA A 124 4.00 9.34 -1.82
C ALA A 124 4.41 9.07 -0.36
N PRO A 125 5.09 9.99 0.36
CA PRO A 125 5.39 9.78 1.77
C PRO A 125 4.13 9.73 2.65
N ALA A 126 3.09 10.51 2.36
CA ALA A 126 1.82 10.42 3.09
C ALA A 126 1.19 9.03 2.94
N CYS A 127 1.16 8.46 1.73
CA CYS A 127 0.69 7.08 1.51
C CYS A 127 1.43 6.09 2.42
N LEU A 128 2.77 6.13 2.43
CA LEU A 128 3.61 5.23 3.21
C LEU A 128 3.39 5.40 4.72
N ILE A 129 3.36 6.63 5.21
CA ILE A 129 3.20 6.94 6.64
C ILE A 129 1.83 6.51 7.14
N PHE A 130 0.74 6.94 6.50
CA PHE A 130 -0.61 6.63 6.97
C PHE A 130 -0.92 5.13 6.84
N TYR A 131 -0.43 4.49 5.79
CA TYR A 131 -0.52 3.03 5.66
C TYR A 131 0.27 2.32 6.76
N GLY A 132 1.51 2.75 7.02
CA GLY A 132 2.33 2.18 8.09
C GLY A 132 1.70 2.34 9.47
N ILE A 133 1.09 3.50 9.77
CA ILE A 133 0.30 3.73 10.98
C ILE A 133 -0.92 2.80 11.03
N ALA A 134 -1.62 2.61 9.91
CA ALA A 134 -2.73 1.66 9.81
C ALA A 134 -2.30 0.23 10.16
N LEU A 135 -1.15 -0.23 9.64
CA LEU A 135 -0.58 -1.53 9.96
C LEU A 135 -0.16 -1.65 11.43
N VAL A 136 0.51 -0.65 11.99
CA VAL A 136 0.88 -0.66 13.41
C VAL A 136 -0.36 -0.72 14.30
N ASN A 137 -1.41 0.02 13.96
CA ASN A 137 -2.66 0.01 14.73
C ASN A 137 -3.41 -1.34 14.60
N ALA A 138 -3.45 -1.91 13.40
CA ALA A 138 -4.07 -3.20 13.12
C ALA A 138 -3.29 -4.39 13.73
N SER A 139 -1.96 -4.26 13.90
CA SER A 139 -1.07 -5.34 14.36
C SER A 139 -1.45 -5.97 15.70
N LYS A 140 -2.18 -5.23 16.55
CA LYS A 140 -2.69 -5.73 17.84
C LYS A 140 -3.67 -6.90 17.67
N TYR A 141 -4.32 -7.00 16.52
CA TYR A 141 -5.38 -7.98 16.23
C TYR A 141 -4.93 -9.08 15.26
N THR A 142 -3.65 -9.08 14.85
CA THR A 142 -3.08 -10.08 13.93
C THR A 142 -1.67 -10.50 14.39
N VAL A 143 -0.91 -11.17 13.53
CA VAL A 143 0.46 -11.58 13.80
C VAL A 143 1.34 -10.36 14.06
N SER A 144 2.27 -10.49 15.00
CA SER A 144 3.18 -9.41 15.40
C SER A 144 4.04 -8.91 14.25
N ASP A 145 4.26 -9.75 13.23
CA ASP A 145 5.13 -9.44 12.10
C ASP A 145 4.58 -8.27 11.26
N VAL A 146 3.25 -8.07 11.23
CA VAL A 146 2.60 -6.90 10.60
C VAL A 146 3.10 -5.58 11.19
N ARG A 147 3.41 -5.56 12.49
CA ARG A 147 3.91 -4.35 13.17
C ARG A 147 5.25 -3.91 12.58
N TYR A 148 6.14 -4.85 12.28
CA TYR A 148 7.45 -4.53 11.73
C TYR A 148 7.34 -3.97 10.30
N LEU A 149 6.46 -4.53 9.46
CA LEU A 149 6.15 -3.95 8.16
C LEU A 149 5.63 -2.52 8.31
N GLY A 150 4.66 -2.28 9.19
CA GLY A 150 4.13 -0.95 9.45
C GLY A 150 5.19 0.07 9.90
N LEU A 151 6.12 -0.35 10.77
CA LEU A 151 7.24 0.50 11.19
C LEU A 151 8.21 0.79 10.04
N MET A 152 8.51 -0.20 9.19
CA MET A 152 9.35 0.01 8.01
C MET A 152 8.71 1.01 7.03
N GLU A 153 7.40 0.90 6.80
CA GLU A 153 6.64 1.85 5.95
C GLU A 153 6.66 3.28 6.52
N ILE A 154 6.50 3.44 7.84
CA ILE A 154 6.60 4.75 8.50
C ILE A 154 8.00 5.35 8.30
N VAL A 155 9.04 4.58 8.61
CA VAL A 155 10.44 5.05 8.46
C VAL A 155 10.73 5.40 7.01
N LEU A 156 10.33 4.55 6.06
CA LEU A 156 10.52 4.77 4.64
C LEU A 156 9.79 6.02 4.16
N GLY A 157 8.56 6.24 4.62
CA GLY A 157 7.78 7.44 4.33
C GLY A 157 8.39 8.71 4.91
N LEU A 158 8.90 8.67 6.16
CA LEU A 158 9.60 9.78 6.77
C LEU A 158 10.89 10.11 6.01
N VAL A 159 11.67 9.10 5.61
CA VAL A 159 12.87 9.32 4.77
C VAL A 159 12.48 9.93 3.43
N ASN A 160 11.44 9.43 2.77
CA ASN A 160 10.93 9.95 1.50
C ASN A 160 10.58 11.46 1.58
N THR A 161 10.11 11.97 2.73
CA THR A 161 9.88 13.43 2.90
C THR A 161 11.12 14.29 2.67
N GLN A 162 12.32 13.72 2.85
CA GLN A 162 13.60 14.41 2.67
C GLN A 162 14.13 14.33 1.23
N PHE A 163 13.56 13.46 0.38
CA PHE A 163 14.02 13.20 -0.99
C PHE A 163 12.92 13.48 -2.01
N VAL A 164 12.54 14.76 -2.13
CA VAL A 164 11.54 15.23 -3.10
C VAL A 164 11.95 14.82 -4.52
N GLY A 165 11.01 14.32 -5.31
CA GLY A 165 11.25 13.80 -6.66
C GLY A 165 11.50 12.28 -6.73
N TYR A 166 11.89 11.65 -5.62
CA TYR A 166 12.07 10.19 -5.56
C TYR A 166 10.83 9.43 -5.07
N GLY A 167 9.70 10.11 -4.91
CA GLY A 167 8.49 9.56 -4.29
C GLY A 167 8.04 8.22 -4.85
N LEU A 168 8.09 8.03 -6.18
CA LEU A 168 7.70 6.79 -6.83
C LEU A 168 8.63 5.60 -6.48
N TYR A 169 9.93 5.85 -6.29
CA TYR A 169 10.90 4.81 -5.91
C TYR A 169 10.66 4.34 -4.48
N PHE A 170 10.46 5.28 -3.55
CA PHE A 170 10.11 4.94 -2.17
C PHE A 170 8.75 4.26 -2.09
N TRP A 171 7.77 4.70 -2.88
CA TRP A 171 6.46 4.07 -2.97
C TRP A 171 6.56 2.62 -3.48
N ALA A 172 7.35 2.37 -4.53
CA ALA A 172 7.61 1.02 -5.04
C ALA A 172 8.41 0.16 -4.05
N ALA A 173 9.34 0.75 -3.30
CA ALA A 173 10.08 0.05 -2.28
C ALA A 173 9.18 -0.40 -1.12
N GLY A 174 8.30 0.47 -0.62
CA GLY A 174 7.35 0.12 0.44
C GLY A 174 6.27 -0.84 -0.04
N PHE A 175 5.35 -0.32 -0.86
CA PHE A 175 4.18 -1.08 -1.31
C PHE A 175 4.52 -2.27 -2.20
N GLY A 176 5.68 -2.26 -2.86
CA GLY A 176 6.16 -3.37 -3.70
C GLY A 176 7.11 -4.30 -2.96
N VAL A 177 8.36 -3.86 -2.78
CA VAL A 177 9.46 -4.72 -2.30
C VAL A 177 9.24 -5.19 -0.86
N LEU A 178 8.92 -4.29 0.07
CA LEU A 178 8.71 -4.68 1.48
C LEU A 178 7.52 -5.64 1.60
N HIS A 179 6.44 -5.41 0.84
CA HIS A 179 5.27 -6.30 0.85
C HIS A 179 5.56 -7.69 0.28
N ILE A 180 6.38 -7.80 -0.77
CA ILE A 180 6.82 -9.10 -1.30
C ILE A 180 7.68 -9.83 -0.26
N ILE A 181 8.67 -9.16 0.31
CA ILE A 181 9.56 -9.76 1.32
C ILE A 181 8.75 -10.22 2.53
N TYR A 182 7.88 -9.35 3.05
CA TYR A 182 7.00 -9.65 4.17
C TYR A 182 6.06 -10.81 3.85
N GLY A 183 5.38 -10.78 2.71
CA GLY A 183 4.45 -11.81 2.28
C GLY A 183 5.12 -13.17 2.12
N PHE A 184 6.33 -13.20 1.55
CA PHE A 184 7.14 -14.41 1.45
C PHE A 184 7.57 -14.93 2.82
N ALA A 185 8.07 -14.05 3.71
CA ALA A 185 8.46 -14.43 5.06
C ALA A 185 7.27 -15.01 5.87
N MET A 186 6.09 -14.40 5.73
CA MET A 186 4.84 -14.88 6.31
C MET A 186 4.45 -16.26 5.78
N TRP A 187 4.48 -16.44 4.46
CA TRP A 187 4.18 -17.73 3.84
C TRP A 187 5.15 -18.82 4.32
N TRP A 188 6.45 -18.52 4.34
CA TRP A 188 7.47 -19.48 4.76
C TRP A 188 7.32 -19.90 6.23
N LYS A 189 7.02 -18.94 7.11
CA LYS A 189 6.95 -19.15 8.56
C LYS A 189 5.64 -19.80 9.01
N TYR A 190 4.53 -19.51 8.32
CA TYR A 190 3.19 -19.89 8.80
C TYR A 190 2.41 -20.82 7.86
N GLU A 191 2.75 -20.90 6.57
CA GLU A 191 1.93 -21.61 5.56
C GLU A 191 2.66 -22.76 4.86
N ARG A 192 3.99 -22.72 4.71
CA ARG A 192 4.74 -23.72 3.93
C ARG A 192 4.57 -25.17 4.41
N ALA A 193 4.30 -25.38 5.70
CA ALA A 193 4.23 -26.69 6.33
C ALA A 193 2.80 -27.19 6.58
N GLN A 194 1.79 -26.50 6.05
CA GLN A 194 0.38 -26.90 6.06
C GLN A 194 0.02 -27.59 4.75
#